data_AF-A0A7V6TJQ7-F1
#
_entry.id   AF-A0A7V6TJQ7-F1
#
_cell.length_a   1.000
_cell.length_b   1.000
_cell.length_c   1.000
_cell.angle_alpha   90.00
_cell.angle_beta   90.00
_cell.angle_gamma   90.00
#
_symmetry.space_group_name_H-M   'P 1'
#
loop_
_entity.id
_entity.type
_entity.pdbx_description
1 polymer ?
#
loop_
_entity_poly.entity_id
_entity_poly.type
_entity_poly.pdbx_seq_one_letter_code
_entity_poly.pdbx_strand_id
1 'polypeptide(L)'
;MDIRLNTLCLKNFKGIEDFTLNINGKTANVYGDNSVGKTTLADSFLWVLFNKDSTDRTQFAVKPQDEYGNDIHNLQTEVEAELLVDGKPLKLRKMLEEKWTKKRGGTEPELTGNTISYWWDDEPVKEKEYKYRMSRLIDEDLFRMITNPMYFNTKVKWEERRKMLLTICGDKTDEEVIESDKSLAKLKGILDGKPVEIYKNIVADKLKTLEKQIKNIPPRIDELMLTLPKEQPDYAAIEKELQRHKAELDGIETKLSDAMNLAKEYSEIQQVISKLKLKLEDAKARIDAESGEGRKQLVMQKAELSNERMLLESGIDTLETSITQFKNDIESNTALRVKLLDEWRALKREHTDILAKEFIEPVEGNFICPTCGQGLLEDAKEQKISELRDNFKADRDKRLAEVEERIKQNVTKGTSVKEAIEKAQAKLSEQQKELTARQKQLKEVETKLSQIDIELSRPTPKPDYNSNKEYASLQKQIQILQAELDRPREDKTTELMTCKREIQ
;
A
#
# COMPACT_ATOMS: atom_id res chain seq x y z
N MET A 1 -5.05 31.07 13.15
CA MET A 1 -6.45 30.96 12.70
C MET A 1 -7.11 29.94 13.62
N ASP A 2 -8.04 30.40 14.44
CA ASP A 2 -8.86 29.56 15.33
C ASP A 2 -10.23 29.38 14.70
N ILE A 3 -10.66 28.13 14.51
CA ILE A 3 -11.97 27.80 13.91
C ILE A 3 -12.69 26.85 14.85
N ARG A 4 -13.89 27.25 15.30
CA ARG A 4 -14.71 26.43 16.20
C ARG A 4 -16.12 26.29 15.67
N LEU A 5 -16.70 25.11 15.77
CA LEU A 5 -18.11 24.92 15.47
C LEU A 5 -18.94 25.58 16.59
N ASN A 6 -19.90 26.43 16.22
CA ASN A 6 -20.82 27.08 17.14
C ASN A 6 -22.13 26.29 17.24
N THR A 7 -22.76 26.09 16.07
CA THR A 7 -24.07 25.44 15.92
C THR A 7 -24.08 24.58 14.66
N LEU A 8 -24.74 23.43 14.71
CA LEU A 8 -24.99 22.56 13.56
C LEU A 8 -26.48 22.18 13.54
N CYS A 9 -27.18 22.59 12.49
CA CYS A 9 -28.61 22.35 12.28
C CYS A 9 -28.80 21.38 11.11
N LEU A 10 -29.64 20.36 11.30
CA LEU A 10 -29.98 19.34 10.31
C LEU A 10 -31.49 19.34 10.10
N LYS A 11 -31.92 19.27 8.85
CA LYS A 11 -33.32 19.09 8.48
C LYS A 11 -33.44 18.05 7.37
N ASN A 12 -34.26 17.02 7.60
CA ASN A 12 -34.45 15.89 6.69
C ASN A 12 -33.12 15.30 6.19
N PHE A 13 -32.12 15.13 7.06
CA PHE A 13 -30.81 14.64 6.70
C PHE A 13 -30.62 13.21 7.21
N LYS A 14 -30.52 12.25 6.28
CA LYS A 14 -30.63 10.80 6.58
C LYS A 14 -31.86 10.53 7.44
N GLY A 15 -31.73 9.76 8.52
CA GLY A 15 -32.85 9.47 9.44
C GLY A 15 -33.20 10.58 10.43
N ILE A 16 -32.70 11.80 10.27
CA ILE A 16 -32.99 12.93 11.18
C ILE A 16 -33.93 13.92 10.49
N GLU A 17 -35.14 14.09 11.04
CA GLU A 17 -36.14 15.05 10.55
C GLU A 17 -35.76 16.50 10.88
N ASP A 18 -35.46 16.78 12.16
CA ASP A 18 -35.00 18.09 12.63
C ASP A 18 -34.11 17.91 13.87
N PHE A 19 -32.92 18.50 13.86
CA PHE A 19 -32.03 18.50 15.01
C PHE A 19 -31.09 19.71 15.00
N THR A 20 -30.89 20.31 16.18
CA THR A 20 -29.93 21.41 16.37
C THR A 20 -28.94 21.06 17.48
N LEU A 21 -27.65 21.01 17.13
CA LEU A 21 -26.55 20.89 18.07
C LEU A 21 -25.94 22.26 18.33
N ASN A 22 -26.16 22.82 19.52
CA ASN A 22 -25.54 24.07 19.95
C ASN A 22 -24.42 23.79 20.96
N ILE A 23 -23.19 24.14 20.61
CA ILE A 23 -21.99 23.90 21.43
C ILE A 23 -21.25 25.19 21.80
N ASN A 24 -21.68 26.35 21.29
CA ASN A 24 -21.14 27.67 21.64
C ASN A 24 -19.60 27.77 21.54
N GLY A 25 -18.99 27.11 20.54
CA GLY A 25 -17.54 27.08 20.36
C GLY A 25 -16.77 26.31 21.45
N LYS A 26 -17.46 25.46 22.23
CA LYS A 26 -16.88 24.60 23.29
C LYS A 26 -16.85 23.14 22.87
N THR A 27 -16.11 22.33 23.62
CA THR A 27 -16.09 20.88 23.45
C THR A 27 -17.43 20.27 23.87
N ALA A 28 -17.95 19.35 23.06
CA ALA A 28 -19.12 18.55 23.38
C ALA A 28 -18.86 17.07 23.06
N ASN A 29 -19.45 16.19 23.84
CA ASN A 29 -19.42 14.75 23.61
C ASN A 29 -20.84 14.27 23.28
N VAL A 30 -21.00 13.54 22.18
CA VAL A 30 -22.29 13.00 21.75
C VAL A 30 -22.33 11.50 21.99
N TYR A 31 -23.30 11.06 22.79
CA TYR A 31 -23.53 9.65 23.16
C TYR A 31 -24.89 9.17 22.65
N GLY A 32 -25.05 7.85 22.55
CA GLY A 32 -26.28 7.20 22.08
C GLY A 32 -26.01 5.76 21.66
N ASP A 33 -27.05 4.99 21.44
CA ASP A 33 -26.95 3.60 20.99
C ASP A 33 -26.46 3.49 19.54
N ASN A 34 -26.04 2.30 19.11
CA ASN A 34 -25.66 2.11 17.71
C ASN A 34 -26.85 2.38 16.78
N SER A 35 -26.57 2.97 15.62
CA SER A 35 -27.58 3.31 14.59
C SER A 35 -28.58 4.41 14.93
N VAL A 36 -28.47 5.12 16.07
CA VAL A 36 -29.40 6.22 16.44
C VAL A 36 -29.01 7.61 15.89
N GLY A 37 -28.13 7.67 14.89
CA GLY A 37 -27.78 8.93 14.22
C GLY A 37 -26.52 9.66 14.70
N LYS A 38 -25.70 9.06 15.58
CA LYS A 38 -24.40 9.64 15.98
C LYS A 38 -23.49 9.93 14.77
N THR A 39 -23.37 8.95 13.87
CA THR A 39 -22.57 9.08 12.64
C THR A 39 -23.20 10.09 11.67
N THR A 40 -24.53 10.22 11.67
CA THR A 40 -25.26 11.21 10.86
C THR A 40 -24.83 12.63 11.17
N LEU A 41 -24.55 12.96 12.45
CA LEU A 41 -24.04 14.28 12.81
C LEU A 41 -22.66 14.55 12.21
N ALA A 42 -21.73 13.60 12.29
CA ALA A 42 -20.42 13.71 11.66
C ALA A 42 -20.54 13.82 10.12
N ASP A 43 -21.41 13.02 9.52
CA ASP A 43 -21.67 13.04 8.08
C ASP A 43 -22.27 14.38 7.63
N SER A 44 -23.18 14.97 8.41
CA SER A 44 -23.78 16.27 8.08
C SER A 44 -22.74 17.38 8.07
N PHE A 45 -21.85 17.39 9.06
CA PHE A 45 -20.76 18.35 9.14
C PHE A 45 -19.78 18.20 7.97
N LEU A 46 -19.37 16.97 7.65
CA LEU A 46 -18.51 16.71 6.49
C LEU A 46 -19.20 17.01 5.16
N TRP A 47 -20.52 16.85 5.08
CA TRP A 47 -21.28 17.11 3.87
C TRP A 47 -21.40 18.60 3.57
N VAL A 48 -21.65 19.44 4.59
CA VAL A 48 -21.70 20.90 4.43
C VAL A 48 -20.32 21.48 4.12
N LEU A 49 -19.23 20.93 4.67
CA LEU A 49 -17.88 21.38 4.36
C LEU A 49 -17.37 20.88 3.01
N PHE A 50 -17.44 19.56 2.76
CA PHE A 50 -16.67 18.90 1.69
C PHE A 50 -17.50 18.04 0.73
N ASN A 51 -18.83 17.98 0.90
CA ASN A 51 -19.70 17.08 0.14
C ASN A 51 -19.32 15.59 0.28
N LYS A 52 -18.91 15.17 1.47
CA LYS A 52 -18.57 13.77 1.76
C LYS A 52 -19.16 13.29 3.09
N ASP A 53 -19.24 11.98 3.26
CA ASP A 53 -19.53 11.34 4.54
C ASP A 53 -18.25 11.02 5.36
N SER A 54 -18.44 10.53 6.57
CA SER A 54 -17.37 10.09 7.50
C SER A 54 -16.53 8.91 6.98
N THR A 55 -16.97 8.24 5.91
CA THR A 55 -16.23 7.16 5.24
C THR A 55 -15.52 7.61 3.96
N ASP A 56 -15.54 8.92 3.67
CA ASP A 56 -14.93 9.58 2.52
C ASP A 56 -15.63 9.32 1.18
N ARG A 57 -16.94 9.03 1.20
CA ARG A 57 -17.75 8.87 -0.02
C ARG A 57 -18.40 10.18 -0.41
N THR A 58 -18.38 10.50 -1.70
CA THR A 58 -19.17 11.58 -2.30
C THR A 58 -20.57 11.13 -2.71
N GLN A 59 -20.75 9.83 -2.93
CA GLN A 59 -22.03 9.21 -3.25
C GLN A 59 -22.52 8.41 -2.03
N PHE A 60 -23.46 8.99 -1.30
CA PHE A 60 -24.12 8.37 -0.16
C PHE A 60 -25.56 8.89 -0.05
N ALA A 61 -26.41 8.15 0.65
CA ALA A 61 -27.79 8.56 0.91
C ALA A 61 -27.79 9.79 1.83
N VAL A 62 -28.04 10.97 1.25
CA VAL A 62 -28.21 12.24 1.97
C VAL A 62 -29.67 12.41 2.39
N LYS A 63 -30.61 11.99 1.55
CA LYS A 63 -32.04 12.07 1.80
C LYS A 63 -32.48 11.07 2.88
N PRO A 64 -33.61 11.33 3.56
CA PRO A 64 -34.28 10.33 4.38
C PRO A 64 -34.76 9.17 3.52
N GLN A 65 -34.73 7.96 4.08
CA GLN A 65 -35.18 6.75 3.42
C GLN A 65 -36.30 6.10 4.25
N ASP A 66 -37.25 5.47 3.57
CA ASP A 66 -38.31 4.70 4.20
C ASP A 66 -37.81 3.35 4.76
N GLU A 67 -38.72 2.58 5.40
CA GLU A 67 -38.42 1.24 5.95
C GLU A 67 -37.95 0.23 4.89
N TYR A 68 -38.19 0.51 3.61
CA TYR A 68 -37.80 -0.30 2.47
C TYR A 68 -36.51 0.17 1.80
N GLY A 69 -35.90 1.26 2.32
CA GLY A 69 -34.66 1.84 1.80
C GLY A 69 -34.85 2.75 0.58
N ASN A 70 -36.07 3.17 0.25
CA ASN A 70 -36.35 4.13 -0.83
C ASN A 70 -36.29 5.57 -0.32
N ASP A 71 -35.77 6.48 -1.13
CA ASP A 71 -35.72 7.90 -0.80
C ASP A 71 -37.13 8.48 -0.62
N ILE A 72 -37.34 9.22 0.47
CA ILE A 72 -38.58 9.96 0.70
C ILE A 72 -38.58 11.21 -0.18
N HIS A 73 -39.51 11.26 -1.13
CA HIS A 73 -39.64 12.34 -2.11
C HIS A 73 -40.31 13.60 -1.56
N ASN A 74 -40.16 14.71 -2.27
CA ASN A 74 -40.73 16.04 -1.95
C ASN A 74 -40.25 16.65 -0.62
N LEU A 75 -39.09 16.23 -0.13
CA LEU A 75 -38.42 16.83 1.03
C LEU A 75 -37.21 17.66 0.60
N GLN A 76 -37.01 18.78 1.29
CA GLN A 76 -35.75 19.52 1.23
C GLN A 76 -34.85 19.02 2.35
N THR A 77 -33.68 18.49 1.97
CA THR A 77 -32.63 18.08 2.91
C THR A 77 -31.66 19.23 3.08
N GLU A 78 -31.47 19.69 4.31
CA GLU A 78 -30.70 20.89 4.60
C GLU A 78 -29.76 20.67 5.78
N VAL A 79 -28.55 21.19 5.66
CA VAL A 79 -27.58 21.28 6.75
C VAL A 79 -27.04 22.70 6.81
N GLU A 80 -27.07 23.28 8.00
CA GLU A 80 -26.47 24.58 8.30
C GLU A 80 -25.44 24.42 9.42
N ALA A 81 -24.24 24.96 9.23
CA ALA A 81 -23.19 25.01 10.23
C ALA A 81 -22.73 26.45 10.43
N GLU A 82 -22.71 26.91 11.67
CA GLU A 82 -22.15 28.20 12.05
C GLU A 82 -20.77 27.98 12.68
N LEU A 83 -19.73 28.53 12.04
CA LEU A 83 -18.34 28.45 12.51
C LEU A 83 -17.93 29.80 13.13
N LEU A 84 -17.24 29.78 14.26
CA LEU A 84 -16.52 30.92 14.80
C LEU A 84 -15.10 30.91 14.23
N VAL A 85 -14.82 31.82 13.29
CA VAL A 85 -13.50 32.02 12.69
C VAL A 85 -12.85 33.24 13.34
N ASP A 86 -11.80 33.01 14.14
CA ASP A 86 -11.15 34.03 14.97
C ASP A 86 -12.17 34.87 15.78
N GLY A 87 -13.22 34.19 16.29
CA GLY A 87 -14.30 34.78 17.08
C GLY A 87 -15.45 35.41 16.29
N LYS A 88 -15.38 35.46 14.95
CA LYS A 88 -16.47 35.96 14.09
C LYS A 88 -17.35 34.82 13.59
N PRO A 89 -18.69 34.93 13.67
CA PRO A 89 -19.58 33.91 13.12
C PRO A 89 -19.53 33.91 11.59
N LEU A 90 -19.52 32.71 11.02
CA LEU A 90 -19.60 32.43 9.60
C LEU A 90 -20.62 31.32 9.40
N LYS A 91 -21.71 31.62 8.69
CA LYS A 91 -22.75 30.63 8.40
C LYS A 91 -22.50 29.93 7.07
N LEU A 92 -22.59 28.61 7.09
CA LEU A 92 -22.45 27.74 5.94
C LEU A 92 -23.73 26.93 5.81
N ARG A 93 -24.43 27.06 4.68
CA ARG A 93 -25.69 26.34 4.47
C ARG A 93 -25.68 25.64 3.13
N LYS A 94 -26.17 24.40 3.15
CA LYS A 94 -26.28 23.56 1.97
C LYS A 94 -27.63 22.86 1.96
N MET A 95 -28.35 22.99 0.84
CA MET A 95 -29.69 22.43 0.67
C MET A 95 -29.75 21.59 -0.59
N LEU A 96 -30.24 20.36 -0.46
CA LEU A 96 -30.53 19.42 -1.54
C LEU A 96 -32.05 19.38 -1.74
N GLU A 97 -32.48 19.59 -2.98
CA GLU A 97 -33.88 19.51 -3.38
C GLU A 97 -34.06 18.73 -4.68
N GLU A 98 -35.24 18.14 -4.86
CA GLU A 98 -35.58 17.38 -6.06
C GLU A 98 -35.89 18.28 -7.23
N LYS A 99 -35.33 17.95 -8.39
CA LYS A 99 -35.61 18.63 -9.64
C LYS A 99 -36.70 17.88 -10.40
N TRP A 100 -37.91 18.40 -10.28
CA TRP A 100 -39.07 17.93 -11.03
C TRP A 100 -39.24 18.74 -12.32
N THR A 101 -39.30 18.09 -13.48
CA THR A 101 -39.55 18.79 -14.75
C THR A 101 -40.69 18.15 -15.52
N LYS A 102 -41.41 18.97 -16.29
CA LYS A 102 -42.46 18.49 -17.18
C LYS A 102 -41.86 18.26 -18.57
N LYS A 103 -42.03 17.05 -19.12
CA LYS A 103 -41.76 16.81 -20.54
C LYS A 103 -42.70 17.68 -21.38
N ARG A 104 -42.22 18.17 -22.52
CA ARG A 104 -42.99 19.04 -23.41
C ARG A 104 -44.27 18.32 -23.87
N GLY A 105 -45.43 18.75 -23.37
CA GLY A 105 -46.75 18.13 -23.64
C GLY A 105 -47.31 17.20 -22.54
N GLY A 106 -46.57 16.95 -21.45
CA GLY A 106 -47.05 16.16 -20.31
C GLY A 106 -47.70 17.02 -19.21
N THR A 107 -48.70 16.46 -18.53
CA THR A 107 -49.40 17.10 -17.40
C THR A 107 -48.70 16.89 -16.06
N GLU A 108 -48.05 15.74 -15.87
CA GLU A 108 -47.39 15.35 -14.62
C GLU A 108 -45.89 15.69 -14.62
N PRO A 109 -45.37 16.25 -13.50
CA PRO A 109 -43.93 16.46 -13.33
C PRO A 109 -43.22 15.12 -13.07
N GLU A 110 -42.13 14.87 -13.79
CA GLU A 110 -41.26 13.70 -13.58
C GLU A 110 -39.98 14.12 -12.82
N LEU A 111 -39.49 13.26 -11.93
CA LEU A 111 -38.22 13.46 -11.22
C LEU A 111 -37.07 13.33 -12.22
N THR A 112 -36.31 14.41 -12.41
CA THR A 112 -35.19 14.47 -13.38
C THR A 112 -33.81 14.56 -12.73
N GLY A 113 -33.76 14.59 -11.40
CA GLY A 113 -32.52 14.60 -10.63
C GLY A 113 -32.67 15.40 -9.34
N ASN A 114 -31.54 15.79 -8.76
CA ASN A 114 -31.49 16.65 -7.58
C ASN A 114 -30.66 17.90 -7.89
N THR A 115 -30.98 19.01 -7.24
CA THR A 115 -30.20 20.25 -7.27
C THR A 115 -29.66 20.53 -5.88
N ILE A 116 -28.42 21.00 -5.79
CA ILE A 116 -27.83 21.46 -4.52
C ILE A 116 -27.60 22.96 -4.62
N SER A 117 -28.10 23.68 -3.64
CA SER A 117 -27.91 25.11 -3.46
C SER A 117 -26.98 25.36 -2.26
N TYR A 118 -26.14 26.38 -2.36
CA TYR A 118 -25.09 26.70 -1.40
C TYR A 118 -25.20 28.16 -0.97
N TRP A 119 -25.01 28.43 0.32
CA TRP A 119 -24.92 29.77 0.87
C TRP A 119 -23.66 29.92 1.73
N TRP A 120 -22.99 31.06 1.56
CA TRP A 120 -21.82 31.45 2.33
C TRP A 120 -22.12 32.77 3.02
N ASP A 121 -22.33 32.74 4.34
CA ASP A 121 -22.76 33.90 5.13
C ASP A 121 -24.03 34.56 4.55
N ASP A 122 -25.06 33.73 4.36
CA ASP A 122 -26.35 34.09 3.73
C ASP A 122 -26.28 34.52 2.24
N GLU A 123 -25.08 34.64 1.65
CA GLU A 123 -24.88 34.90 0.22
C GLU A 123 -25.07 33.60 -0.60
N PRO A 124 -26.04 33.52 -1.55
CA PRO A 124 -26.16 32.36 -2.43
C PRO A 124 -24.97 32.30 -3.40
N VAL A 125 -24.22 31.19 -3.37
CA VAL A 125 -23.01 31.00 -4.17
C VAL A 125 -23.08 29.75 -5.04
N LYS A 126 -22.30 29.73 -6.12
CA LYS A 126 -22.13 28.54 -6.96
C LYS A 126 -21.23 27.52 -6.26
N GLU A 127 -21.42 26.23 -6.55
CA GLU A 127 -20.62 25.14 -5.98
C GLU A 127 -19.11 25.37 -6.09
N LYS A 128 -18.61 25.83 -7.24
CA LYS A 128 -17.18 26.08 -7.46
C LYS A 128 -16.64 27.18 -6.54
N GLU A 129 -17.41 28.24 -6.34
CA GLU A 129 -17.05 29.35 -5.47
C GLU A 129 -17.09 28.92 -4.01
N TYR A 130 -18.13 28.16 -3.61
CA TYR A 130 -18.23 27.59 -2.27
C TYR A 130 -17.02 26.71 -1.92
N LYS A 131 -16.64 25.79 -2.83
CA LYS A 131 -15.46 24.93 -2.67
C LYS A 131 -14.16 25.73 -2.59
N TYR A 132 -14.03 26.79 -3.39
CA TYR A 132 -12.85 27.66 -3.39
C TYR A 132 -12.73 28.47 -2.07
N ARG A 133 -13.83 29.05 -1.59
CA ARG A 133 -13.86 29.75 -0.29
C ARG A 133 -13.57 28.78 0.85
N MET A 134 -14.13 27.56 0.78
CA MET A 134 -13.89 26.51 1.76
C MET A 134 -12.42 26.09 1.81
N SER A 135 -11.76 25.81 0.68
CA SER A 135 -10.36 25.37 0.68
C SER A 135 -9.39 26.41 1.22
N ARG A 136 -9.73 27.70 1.13
CA ARG A 136 -8.97 28.79 1.76
C ARG A 136 -9.22 28.90 3.26
N LEU A 137 -10.37 28.45 3.74
CA LEU A 137 -10.72 28.46 5.15
C LEU A 137 -10.19 27.21 5.86
N ILE A 138 -10.45 26.03 5.29
CA ILE A 138 -10.10 24.72 5.83
C ILE A 138 -9.59 23.86 4.66
N ASP A 139 -8.31 23.50 4.71
CA ASP A 139 -7.76 22.51 3.79
C ASP A 139 -8.33 21.11 4.10
N GLU A 140 -8.95 20.48 3.11
CA GLU A 140 -9.67 19.21 3.28
C GLU A 140 -8.75 18.07 3.74
N ASP A 141 -7.54 18.00 3.17
CA ASP A 141 -6.58 16.94 3.48
C ASP A 141 -6.00 17.11 4.89
N LEU A 142 -5.61 18.33 5.25
CA LEU A 142 -5.17 18.66 6.60
C LEU A 142 -6.27 18.41 7.64
N PHE A 143 -7.50 18.86 7.36
CA PHE A 143 -8.63 18.63 8.25
C PHE A 143 -8.87 17.15 8.51
N ARG A 144 -8.86 16.31 7.47
CA ARG A 144 -9.02 14.86 7.63
C ARG A 144 -7.86 14.21 8.35
N MET A 145 -6.64 14.67 8.11
CA MET A 145 -5.47 14.16 8.81
C MET A 145 -5.55 14.39 10.32
N ILE A 146 -6.16 15.51 10.75
CA ILE A 146 -6.35 15.85 12.17
C ILE A 146 -7.58 15.16 12.76
N THR A 147 -8.68 15.06 12.00
CA THR A 147 -9.97 14.58 12.53
C THR A 147 -10.20 13.08 12.40
N ASN A 148 -9.46 12.39 11.52
CA ASN A 148 -9.57 10.95 11.32
C ASN A 148 -8.19 10.27 11.45
N PRO A 149 -7.94 9.54 12.55
CA PRO A 149 -6.65 8.89 12.79
C PRO A 149 -6.30 7.81 11.74
N MET A 150 -7.30 7.31 10.99
CA MET A 150 -7.10 6.32 9.94
C MET A 150 -6.87 6.96 8.56
N TYR A 151 -7.07 8.27 8.37
CA TYR A 151 -6.98 8.91 7.05
C TYR A 151 -5.61 8.71 6.42
N PHE A 152 -4.55 9.04 7.17
CA PHE A 152 -3.17 8.89 6.73
C PHE A 152 -2.86 7.45 6.31
N ASN A 153 -3.32 6.46 7.08
CA ASN A 153 -2.98 5.05 6.89
C ASN A 153 -3.84 4.33 5.84
N THR A 154 -5.04 4.84 5.52
CA THR A 154 -6.00 4.11 4.68
C THR A 154 -6.44 4.84 3.41
N LYS A 155 -6.45 6.18 3.41
CA LYS A 155 -7.02 6.98 2.32
C LYS A 155 -5.98 7.73 1.50
N VAL A 156 -4.93 8.22 2.14
CA VAL A 156 -3.82 8.89 1.43
C VAL A 156 -3.11 7.85 0.55
N LYS A 157 -2.75 8.17 -0.69
CA LYS A 157 -1.94 7.26 -1.52
C LYS A 157 -0.51 7.15 -0.98
N TRP A 158 0.16 6.02 -1.20
CA TRP A 158 1.48 5.77 -0.61
C TRP A 158 2.52 6.82 -1.04
N GLU A 159 2.42 7.37 -2.26
CA GLU A 159 3.28 8.44 -2.76
C GLU A 159 3.16 9.71 -1.92
N GLU A 160 1.93 10.14 -1.63
CA GLU A 160 1.65 11.34 -0.82
C GLU A 160 1.98 11.10 0.66
N ARG A 161 1.76 9.88 1.19
CA ARG A 161 2.22 9.50 2.54
C ARG A 161 3.73 9.65 2.66
N ARG A 162 4.48 9.11 1.69
CA ARG A 162 5.93 9.20 1.64
C ARG A 162 6.38 10.66 1.59
N LYS A 163 5.76 11.47 0.74
CA LYS A 163 6.06 12.90 0.63
C LYS A 163 5.87 13.66 1.95
N MET A 164 4.74 13.42 2.63
CA MET A 164 4.48 14.01 3.95
C MET A 164 5.52 13.58 5.00
N LEU A 165 5.88 12.30 5.06
CA LEU A 165 6.90 11.80 5.98
C LEU A 165 8.28 12.39 5.70
N LEU A 166 8.68 12.49 4.43
CA LEU A 166 9.95 13.10 4.04
C LEU A 166 10.01 14.58 4.40
N THR A 167 8.89 15.30 4.27
CA THR A 167 8.79 16.70 4.71
C THR A 167 9.05 16.85 6.21
N ILE A 168 8.59 15.89 7.03
CA ILE A 168 8.79 15.88 8.49
C ILE A 168 10.22 15.49 8.86
N CYS A 169 10.80 14.52 8.17
CA CYS A 169 12.13 13.97 8.48
C CYS A 169 13.29 14.83 7.95
N GLY A 170 13.00 15.93 7.25
CA GLY A 170 13.99 16.72 6.52
C GLY A 170 14.20 16.11 5.13
N ASP A 171 13.62 16.76 4.13
CA ASP A 171 13.75 16.31 2.74
C ASP A 171 15.20 16.48 2.27
N LYS A 172 15.68 15.52 1.48
CA LYS A 172 16.98 15.60 0.83
C LYS A 172 16.77 15.68 -0.66
N THR A 173 17.47 16.61 -1.29
CA THR A 173 17.47 16.76 -2.75
C THR A 173 18.09 15.53 -3.42
N ASP A 174 17.70 15.26 -4.66
CA ASP A 174 18.30 14.19 -5.47
C ASP A 174 19.83 14.36 -5.56
N GLU A 175 20.30 15.60 -5.62
CA GLU A 175 21.73 15.96 -5.61
C GLU A 175 22.43 15.55 -4.31
N GLU A 176 21.86 15.87 -3.14
CA GLU A 176 22.42 15.48 -1.84
C GLU A 176 22.48 13.96 -1.67
N VAL A 177 21.49 13.23 -2.21
CA VAL A 177 21.49 11.76 -2.19
C VAL A 177 22.57 11.20 -3.12
N ILE A 178 22.69 11.74 -4.34
CA ILE A 178 23.72 11.31 -5.32
C ILE A 178 25.14 11.59 -4.78
N GLU A 179 25.32 12.70 -4.06
CA GLU A 179 26.62 13.06 -3.47
C GLU A 179 26.97 12.22 -2.22
N SER A 180 25.96 11.62 -1.58
CA SER A 180 26.17 10.76 -0.41
C SER A 180 26.79 9.39 -0.72
N ASP A 181 26.70 8.91 -1.97
CA ASP A 181 27.28 7.63 -2.40
C ASP A 181 27.98 7.75 -3.77
N LYS A 182 29.27 7.44 -3.78
CA LYS A 182 30.11 7.45 -5.00
C LYS A 182 29.59 6.50 -6.09
N SER A 183 28.85 5.45 -5.73
CA SER A 183 28.23 4.52 -6.69
C SER A 183 27.19 5.22 -7.59
N LEU A 184 26.55 6.28 -7.07
CA LEU A 184 25.50 7.05 -7.73
C LEU A 184 26.04 8.17 -8.62
N ALA A 185 27.34 8.47 -8.58
CA ALA A 185 27.94 9.62 -9.27
C ALA A 185 27.65 9.65 -10.79
N LYS A 186 27.49 8.48 -11.43
CA LYS A 186 27.14 8.37 -12.85
C LYS A 186 25.74 8.90 -13.17
N LEU A 187 24.81 8.91 -12.21
CA LEU A 187 23.45 9.42 -12.39
C LEU A 187 23.44 10.91 -12.68
N LYS A 188 24.39 11.69 -12.14
CA LYS A 188 24.48 13.14 -12.39
C LYS A 188 24.60 13.46 -13.88
N GLY A 189 25.36 12.65 -14.63
CA GLY A 189 25.48 12.79 -16.09
C GLY A 189 24.29 12.25 -16.89
N ILE A 190 23.56 11.27 -16.35
CA ILE A 190 22.36 10.70 -16.99
C ILE A 190 21.16 11.64 -16.84
N LEU A 191 21.02 12.26 -15.67
CA LEU A 191 19.88 13.10 -15.32
C LEU A 191 19.92 14.48 -15.99
N ASP A 192 21.11 14.97 -16.35
CA ASP A 192 21.31 16.24 -17.05
C ASP A 192 20.59 17.43 -16.36
N GLY A 193 20.72 17.49 -15.03
CA GLY A 193 20.10 18.54 -14.20
C GLY A 193 18.57 18.42 -14.02
N LYS A 194 17.96 17.29 -14.41
CA LYS A 194 16.53 17.03 -14.20
C LYS A 194 16.29 16.13 -12.98
N PRO A 195 15.18 16.34 -12.24
CA PRO A 195 14.78 15.41 -11.18
C PRO A 195 14.61 13.98 -11.71
N VAL A 196 14.91 12.98 -10.87
CA VAL A 196 14.91 11.56 -11.27
C VAL A 196 13.57 11.14 -11.89
N GLU A 197 12.45 11.54 -11.29
CA GLU A 197 11.11 11.19 -11.79
C GLU A 197 10.79 11.82 -13.15
N ILE A 198 11.25 13.05 -13.39
CA ILE A 198 11.07 13.71 -14.68
C ILE A 198 11.85 12.98 -15.77
N TYR A 199 13.10 12.61 -15.49
CA TYR A 199 13.94 11.89 -16.45
C TYR A 199 13.38 10.50 -16.78
N LYS A 200 12.86 9.78 -15.77
CA LYS A 200 12.19 8.50 -15.95
C LYS A 200 10.98 8.59 -16.88
N ASN A 201 10.16 9.63 -16.72
CA ASN A 201 9.02 9.88 -17.59
C ASN A 201 9.44 10.16 -19.04
N ILE A 202 10.52 10.93 -19.25
CA ILE A 202 11.09 11.19 -20.58
C ILE A 202 11.55 9.88 -21.24
N VAL A 203 12.25 9.02 -20.49
CA VAL A 203 12.72 7.73 -21.00
C VAL A 203 11.55 6.81 -21.34
N ALA A 204 10.52 6.76 -20.49
CA ALA A 204 9.31 5.97 -20.73
C ALA A 204 8.55 6.44 -21.99
N ASP A 205 8.45 7.74 -22.21
CA ASP A 205 7.82 8.31 -23.40
C ASP A 205 8.63 8.02 -24.68
N LYS A 206 9.96 8.14 -24.62
CA LYS A 206 10.87 7.74 -25.70
C LYS A 206 10.71 6.27 -26.05
N LEU A 207 10.65 5.39 -25.04
CA LEU A 207 10.41 3.95 -25.22
C LEU A 207 9.08 3.68 -25.92
N LYS A 208 7.98 4.28 -25.44
CA LYS A 208 6.66 4.15 -26.07
C LYS A 208 6.67 4.64 -27.52
N THR A 209 7.37 5.74 -27.78
CA THR A 209 7.49 6.30 -29.13
C THR A 209 8.28 5.36 -30.05
N LEU A 210 9.41 4.82 -29.58
CA LEU A 210 10.21 3.85 -30.32
C LEU A 210 9.42 2.55 -30.59
N GLU A 211 8.69 2.03 -29.61
CA GLU A 211 7.81 0.87 -29.80
C GLU A 211 6.74 1.13 -30.86
N LYS A 212 6.13 2.31 -30.84
CA LYS A 212 5.14 2.71 -31.86
C LYS A 212 5.79 2.81 -33.24
N GLN A 213 7.02 3.34 -33.33
CA GLN A 213 7.78 3.40 -34.57
C GLN A 213 8.07 1.99 -35.09
N ILE A 214 8.57 1.08 -34.24
CA ILE A 214 8.84 -0.32 -34.59
C ILE A 214 7.58 -1.00 -35.13
N LYS A 215 6.44 -0.85 -34.44
CA LYS A 215 5.14 -1.40 -34.88
C LYS A 215 4.64 -0.82 -36.20
N ASN A 216 5.03 0.41 -36.53
CA ASN A 216 4.66 1.09 -37.77
C ASN A 216 5.63 0.80 -38.93
N ILE A 217 6.74 0.11 -38.71
CA ILE A 217 7.67 -0.27 -39.79
C ILE A 217 7.00 -1.27 -40.77
N PRO A 218 6.40 -2.40 -40.35
CA PRO A 218 5.81 -3.35 -41.28
C PRO A 218 4.68 -2.77 -42.16
N PRO A 219 3.69 -2.01 -41.63
CA PRO A 219 2.68 -1.38 -42.46
C PRO A 219 3.25 -0.41 -43.50
N ARG A 220 4.33 0.33 -43.15
CA ARG A 220 5.02 1.23 -44.09
C ARG A 220 5.79 0.47 -45.17
N ILE A 221 6.36 -0.67 -44.84
CA ILE A 221 7.00 -1.56 -45.82
C ILE A 221 5.94 -2.10 -46.78
N ASP A 222 4.81 -2.59 -46.27
CA ASP A 222 3.71 -3.08 -47.10
C ASP A 222 3.16 -1.99 -48.04
N GLU A 223 3.00 -0.77 -47.54
CA GLU A 223 2.59 0.40 -48.34
C GLU A 223 3.61 0.71 -49.46
N LEU A 224 4.91 0.72 -49.14
CA LEU A 224 5.97 0.90 -50.14
C LEU A 224 6.03 -0.25 -51.16
N MET A 225 5.82 -1.49 -50.74
CA MET A 225 5.77 -2.64 -51.65
C MET A 225 4.59 -2.56 -52.62
N LEU A 226 3.49 -1.91 -52.25
CA LEU A 226 2.36 -1.64 -53.15
C LEU A 226 2.66 -0.54 -54.18
N THR A 227 3.62 0.35 -53.91
CA THR A 227 4.08 1.40 -54.84
C THR A 227 5.14 0.92 -55.84
N LEU A 228 5.66 -0.31 -55.68
CA LEU A 228 6.55 -0.91 -56.68
C LEU A 228 5.79 -1.09 -58.00
N PRO A 229 6.35 -0.63 -59.14
CA PRO A 229 5.72 -0.79 -60.45
C PRO A 229 5.40 -2.27 -60.73
N LYS A 230 4.13 -2.59 -61.01
CA LYS A 230 3.66 -3.94 -61.33
C LYS A 230 3.63 -4.25 -62.83
N GLU A 231 4.00 -3.29 -63.68
CA GLU A 231 4.02 -3.47 -65.12
C GLU A 231 5.44 -3.83 -65.58
N GLN A 232 5.53 -5.03 -66.13
CA GLN A 232 6.70 -5.51 -66.83
C GLN A 232 6.81 -4.82 -68.20
N PRO A 233 7.98 -4.27 -68.57
CA PRO A 233 8.21 -3.74 -69.92
C PRO A 233 8.11 -4.86 -70.96
N ASP A 234 7.75 -4.51 -72.20
CA ASP A 234 7.52 -5.44 -73.30
C ASP A 234 8.78 -6.23 -73.70
N TYR A 235 8.94 -7.39 -73.07
CA TYR A 235 10.07 -8.30 -73.25
C TYR A 235 10.21 -8.84 -74.68
N ALA A 236 9.16 -8.81 -75.51
CA ALA A 236 9.20 -9.45 -76.83
C ALA A 236 10.11 -8.72 -77.84
N ALA A 237 10.22 -7.39 -77.75
CA ALA A 237 11.13 -6.60 -78.57
C ALA A 237 12.59 -6.70 -78.11
N ILE A 238 12.79 -6.77 -76.79
CA ILE A 238 14.11 -6.84 -76.13
C ILE A 238 14.72 -8.25 -76.29
N GLU A 239 13.93 -9.31 -76.21
CA GLU A 239 14.38 -10.71 -76.36
C GLU A 239 14.95 -10.99 -77.76
N LYS A 240 14.46 -10.26 -78.78
CA LYS A 240 14.87 -10.43 -80.18
C LYS A 240 16.24 -9.80 -80.48
N GLU A 241 16.55 -8.66 -79.84
CA GLU A 241 17.91 -8.09 -79.84
C GLU A 241 18.88 -8.91 -78.98
N LEU A 242 18.39 -9.43 -77.85
CA LEU A 242 19.16 -10.26 -76.91
C LEU A 242 19.59 -11.60 -77.53
N GLN A 243 18.72 -12.26 -78.30
CA GLN A 243 19.03 -13.52 -78.99
C GLN A 243 20.19 -13.39 -80.00
N ARG A 244 20.29 -12.24 -80.68
CA ARG A 244 21.38 -11.97 -81.63
C ARG A 244 22.73 -11.84 -80.92
N HIS A 245 22.77 -11.11 -79.81
CA HIS A 245 23.98 -10.93 -79.02
C HIS A 245 24.36 -12.18 -78.20
N LYS A 246 23.38 -12.97 -77.74
CA LYS A 246 23.61 -14.26 -77.05
C LYS A 246 24.30 -15.30 -77.94
N ALA A 247 23.98 -15.37 -79.23
CA ALA A 247 24.61 -16.33 -80.15
C ALA A 247 26.11 -16.03 -80.41
N GLU A 248 26.52 -14.76 -80.41
CA GLU A 248 27.93 -14.36 -80.47
C GLU A 248 28.65 -14.57 -79.13
N LEU A 249 27.94 -14.40 -78.00
CA LEU A 249 28.48 -14.59 -76.65
C LEU A 249 28.69 -16.08 -76.30
N ASP A 250 27.78 -16.97 -76.69
CA ASP A 250 27.82 -18.42 -76.41
C ASP A 250 29.09 -19.08 -76.95
N GLY A 251 29.59 -18.64 -78.10
CA GLY A 251 30.84 -19.13 -78.70
C GLY A 251 32.10 -18.77 -77.91
N ILE A 252 32.03 -17.73 -77.08
CA ILE A 252 33.13 -17.24 -76.22
C ILE A 252 32.98 -17.78 -74.80
N GLU A 253 31.75 -17.94 -74.32
CA GLU A 253 31.44 -18.51 -73.00
C GLU A 253 31.74 -20.02 -72.91
N THR A 254 31.60 -20.76 -74.01
CA THR A 254 31.99 -22.19 -74.07
C THR A 254 33.49 -22.40 -73.82
N LYS A 255 34.34 -21.40 -74.15
CA LYS A 255 35.80 -21.44 -73.90
C LYS A 255 36.18 -20.90 -72.50
N LEU A 256 35.26 -20.23 -71.81
CA LEU A 256 35.44 -19.67 -70.46
C LEU A 256 34.93 -20.65 -69.37
N SER A 257 34.01 -21.55 -69.74
CA SER A 257 33.44 -22.60 -68.88
C SER A 257 34.49 -23.55 -68.27
N ASP A 258 35.59 -23.80 -68.96
CA ASP A 258 36.67 -24.65 -68.44
C ASP A 258 37.54 -23.94 -67.37
N ALA A 259 37.47 -22.62 -67.26
CA ALA A 259 38.18 -21.83 -66.24
C ALA A 259 37.32 -21.50 -65.00
N MET A 260 35.98 -21.41 -65.11
CA MET A 260 35.09 -20.99 -64.02
C MET A 260 34.69 -22.10 -63.02
N ASN A 261 34.92 -23.39 -63.33
CA ASN A 261 34.66 -24.48 -62.38
C ASN A 261 35.50 -24.36 -61.09
N LEU A 262 36.67 -23.70 -61.15
CA LEU A 262 37.55 -23.47 -59.99
C LEU A 262 36.94 -22.52 -58.94
N ALA A 263 36.22 -21.48 -59.36
CA ALA A 263 35.64 -20.49 -58.45
C ALA A 263 34.44 -21.03 -57.67
N LYS A 264 33.69 -21.96 -58.28
CA LYS A 264 32.55 -22.64 -57.65
C LYS A 264 33.02 -23.62 -56.56
N GLU A 265 34.05 -24.41 -56.83
CA GLU A 265 34.67 -25.30 -55.84
C GLU A 265 35.21 -24.51 -54.62
N TYR A 266 35.85 -23.36 -54.86
CA TYR A 266 36.36 -22.48 -53.79
C TYR A 266 35.25 -21.95 -52.88
N SER A 267 34.15 -21.48 -53.47
CA SER A 267 32.99 -20.98 -52.74
C SER A 267 32.29 -22.08 -51.93
N GLU A 268 32.21 -23.31 -52.45
CA GLU A 268 31.59 -24.45 -51.77
C GLU A 268 32.41 -24.89 -50.55
N ILE A 269 33.74 -25.00 -50.67
CA ILE A 269 34.63 -25.32 -49.53
C ILE A 269 34.57 -24.22 -48.47
N GLN A 270 34.54 -22.95 -48.86
CA GLN A 270 34.46 -21.81 -47.94
C GLN A 270 33.12 -21.75 -47.17
N GLN A 271 32.01 -22.13 -47.81
CA GLN A 271 30.71 -22.28 -47.15
C GLN A 271 30.70 -23.44 -46.14
N VAL A 272 31.35 -24.57 -46.47
CA VAL A 272 31.47 -25.72 -45.56
C VAL A 272 32.33 -25.36 -44.34
N ILE A 273 33.47 -24.68 -44.54
CA ILE A 273 34.31 -24.18 -43.43
C ILE A 273 33.51 -23.24 -42.52
N SER A 274 32.73 -22.31 -43.10
CA SER A 274 31.92 -21.37 -42.32
C SER A 274 30.85 -22.08 -41.47
N LYS A 275 30.18 -23.10 -42.04
CA LYS A 275 29.22 -23.95 -41.31
C LYS A 275 29.89 -24.76 -40.19
N LEU A 276 31.09 -25.30 -40.43
CA LEU A 276 31.84 -26.03 -39.41
C LEU A 276 32.35 -25.12 -38.28
N LYS A 277 32.77 -23.88 -38.58
CA LYS A 277 33.14 -22.88 -37.58
C LYS A 277 31.96 -22.50 -36.67
N LEU A 278 30.76 -22.35 -37.24
CA LEU A 278 29.54 -22.12 -36.45
C LEU A 278 29.24 -23.30 -35.51
N LYS A 279 29.37 -24.54 -35.99
CA LYS A 279 29.21 -25.74 -35.15
C LYS A 279 30.28 -25.85 -34.05
N LEU A 280 31.51 -25.43 -34.33
CA LEU A 280 32.61 -25.41 -33.37
C LEU A 280 32.34 -24.40 -32.23
N GLU A 281 31.85 -23.20 -32.57
CA GLU A 281 31.45 -22.19 -31.58
C GLU A 281 30.23 -22.63 -30.76
N ASP A 282 29.27 -23.31 -31.38
CA ASP A 282 28.13 -23.90 -30.67
C ASP A 282 28.54 -25.03 -29.70
N ALA A 283 29.52 -25.86 -30.08
CA ALA A 283 30.09 -26.88 -29.20
C ALA A 283 30.85 -26.25 -28.02
N LYS A 284 31.61 -25.16 -28.24
CA LYS A 284 32.24 -24.37 -27.17
C LYS A 284 31.20 -23.81 -26.20
N ALA A 285 30.16 -23.17 -26.71
CA ALA A 285 29.10 -22.58 -25.91
C ALA A 285 28.39 -23.63 -25.03
N ARG A 286 28.16 -24.85 -25.54
CA ARG A 286 27.59 -25.97 -24.76
C ARG A 286 28.51 -26.45 -23.65
N ILE A 287 29.81 -26.62 -23.93
CA ILE A 287 30.82 -27.03 -22.93
C ILE A 287 30.95 -25.96 -21.83
N ASP A 288 30.97 -24.69 -22.22
CA ASP A 288 31.02 -23.57 -21.27
C ASP A 288 29.76 -23.53 -20.38
N ALA A 289 28.58 -23.76 -20.96
CA ALA A 289 27.32 -23.83 -20.23
C ALA A 289 27.29 -24.99 -19.22
N GLU A 290 27.72 -26.20 -19.61
CA GLU A 290 27.79 -27.37 -18.74
C GLU A 290 28.78 -27.18 -17.58
N SER A 291 29.92 -26.52 -17.83
CA SER A 291 30.91 -26.22 -16.80
C SER A 291 30.42 -25.19 -15.76
N GLY A 292 29.46 -24.34 -16.13
CA GLY A 292 28.89 -23.30 -15.26
C GLY A 292 27.63 -23.71 -14.48
N GLU A 293 26.97 -24.81 -14.86
CA GLU A 293 25.65 -25.18 -14.34
C GLU A 293 25.68 -25.52 -12.83
N GLY A 294 26.68 -26.29 -12.37
CA GLY A 294 26.82 -26.61 -10.94
C GLY A 294 27.04 -25.37 -10.06
N ARG A 295 27.80 -24.38 -10.56
CA ARG A 295 28.00 -23.11 -9.86
C ARG A 295 26.72 -22.27 -9.86
N LYS A 296 25.97 -22.27 -10.96
CA LYS A 296 24.67 -21.60 -11.07
C LYS A 296 23.66 -22.18 -10.08
N GLN A 297 23.61 -23.50 -9.93
CA GLN A 297 22.76 -24.17 -8.93
C GLN A 297 23.13 -23.77 -7.50
N LEU A 298 24.43 -23.70 -7.16
CA LEU A 298 24.88 -23.23 -5.86
C LEU A 298 24.51 -21.77 -5.59
N VAL A 299 24.57 -20.89 -6.60
CA VAL A 299 24.12 -19.49 -6.47
C VAL A 299 22.61 -19.41 -6.22
N MET A 300 21.82 -20.24 -6.91
CA MET A 300 20.37 -20.31 -6.67
C MET A 300 20.03 -20.81 -5.26
N GLN A 301 20.66 -21.91 -4.82
CA GLN A 301 20.50 -22.43 -3.46
C GLN A 301 20.92 -21.42 -2.40
N LYS A 302 22.00 -20.67 -2.63
CA LYS A 302 22.41 -19.57 -1.74
C LYS A 302 21.33 -18.50 -1.64
N ALA A 303 20.71 -18.11 -2.76
CA ALA A 303 19.65 -17.11 -2.77
C ALA A 303 18.41 -17.59 -1.99
N GLU A 304 18.01 -18.85 -2.17
CA GLU A 304 16.89 -19.47 -1.45
C GLU A 304 17.15 -19.52 0.06
N LEU A 305 18.30 -20.02 0.48
CA LEU A 305 18.67 -20.09 1.90
C LEU A 305 18.87 -18.70 2.52
N SER A 306 19.36 -17.72 1.75
CA SER A 306 19.48 -16.34 2.23
C SER A 306 18.11 -15.69 2.45
N ASN A 307 17.12 -16.00 1.61
CA ASN A 307 15.74 -15.57 1.80
C ASN A 307 15.09 -16.27 3.01
N GLU A 308 15.33 -17.58 3.17
CA GLU A 308 14.89 -18.33 4.36
C GLU A 308 15.48 -17.74 5.65
N ARG A 309 16.78 -17.40 5.65
CA ARG A 309 17.45 -16.73 6.79
C ARG A 309 16.75 -15.42 7.14
N MET A 310 16.50 -14.57 6.15
CA MET A 310 15.84 -13.28 6.36
C MET A 310 14.42 -13.42 6.93
N LEU A 311 13.66 -14.42 6.47
CA LEU A 311 12.32 -14.69 7.00
C LEU A 311 12.37 -15.21 8.45
N LEU A 312 13.35 -16.06 8.77
CA LEU A 312 13.56 -16.55 10.13
C LEU A 312 13.99 -15.43 11.09
N GLU A 313 14.93 -14.56 10.68
CA GLU A 313 15.37 -13.38 11.44
C GLU A 313 14.18 -12.47 11.76
N SER A 314 13.38 -12.10 10.75
CA SER A 314 12.17 -11.28 10.93
C SER A 314 11.12 -11.93 11.85
N GLY A 315 10.95 -13.26 11.74
CA GLY A 315 10.07 -14.02 12.61
C GLY A 315 10.55 -14.05 14.07
N ILE A 316 11.86 -14.17 14.28
CA ILE A 316 12.50 -14.09 15.61
C ILE A 316 12.28 -12.71 16.23
N ASP A 317 12.54 -11.63 15.50
CA ASP A 317 12.37 -10.26 16.00
C ASP A 317 10.91 -9.99 16.43
N THR A 318 9.96 -10.51 15.66
CA THR A 318 8.52 -10.41 15.97
C THR A 318 8.17 -11.18 17.26
N LEU A 319 8.70 -12.39 17.42
CA LEU A 319 8.51 -13.20 18.63
C LEU A 319 9.14 -12.55 19.85
N GLU A 320 10.36 -12.01 19.74
CA GLU A 320 11.05 -11.33 20.84
C GLU A 320 10.29 -10.07 21.31
N THR A 321 9.74 -9.31 20.36
CA THR A 321 8.87 -8.17 20.66
C THR A 321 7.60 -8.61 21.40
N SER A 322 6.95 -9.67 20.93
CA SER A 322 5.73 -10.20 21.55
C SER A 322 5.98 -10.76 22.96
N ILE A 323 7.08 -11.49 23.14
CA ILE A 323 7.54 -11.99 24.45
C ILE A 323 7.76 -10.83 25.42
N THR A 324 8.36 -9.74 24.97
CA THR A 324 8.60 -8.55 25.79
C THR A 324 7.28 -7.89 26.21
N GLN A 325 6.31 -7.79 25.30
CA GLN A 325 4.96 -7.29 25.61
C GLN A 325 4.27 -8.15 26.68
N PHE A 326 4.27 -9.48 26.52
CA PHE A 326 3.66 -10.37 27.52
C PHE A 326 4.35 -10.29 28.88
N LYS A 327 5.68 -10.13 28.93
CA LYS A 327 6.40 -9.92 30.20
C LYS A 327 5.93 -8.64 30.91
N ASN A 328 5.82 -7.55 30.16
CA ASN A 328 5.34 -6.27 30.70
C ASN A 328 3.88 -6.37 31.18
N ASP A 329 3.01 -7.03 30.41
CA ASP A 329 1.60 -7.25 30.80
C ASP A 329 1.48 -8.09 32.08
N ILE A 330 2.32 -9.12 32.22
CA ILE A 330 2.37 -9.93 33.45
C ILE A 330 2.82 -9.08 34.62
N GLU A 331 3.86 -8.26 34.45
CA GLU A 331 4.39 -7.38 35.50
C GLU A 331 3.33 -6.37 35.95
N SER A 332 2.71 -5.64 35.01
CA SER A 332 1.70 -4.62 35.31
C SER A 332 0.46 -5.23 35.98
N ASN A 333 -0.02 -6.37 35.48
CA ASN A 333 -1.17 -7.05 36.07
C ASN A 333 -0.84 -7.64 37.44
N THR A 334 0.39 -8.13 37.66
CA THR A 334 0.84 -8.61 38.97
C THR A 334 0.88 -7.46 39.97
N ALA A 335 1.40 -6.29 39.58
CA ALA A 335 1.39 -5.09 40.42
C ALA A 335 -0.04 -4.62 40.75
N LEU A 336 -0.95 -4.63 39.77
CA LEU A 336 -2.37 -4.33 39.99
C LEU A 336 -3.03 -5.34 40.93
N ARG A 337 -2.71 -6.63 40.79
CA ARG A 337 -3.23 -7.69 41.66
C ARG A 337 -2.83 -7.50 43.12
N VAL A 338 -1.59 -7.09 43.37
CA VAL A 338 -1.12 -6.74 44.73
C VAL A 338 -1.95 -5.60 45.31
N LYS A 339 -2.14 -4.51 44.55
CA LYS A 339 -2.97 -3.37 45.00
C LYS A 339 -4.40 -3.78 45.34
N LEU A 340 -5.02 -4.61 44.50
CA LEU A 340 -6.39 -5.11 44.74
C LEU A 340 -6.47 -5.98 45.99
N LEU A 341 -5.45 -6.80 46.28
CA LEU A 341 -5.39 -7.61 47.49
C LEU A 341 -5.26 -6.75 48.75
N ASP A 342 -4.47 -5.68 48.70
CA ASP A 342 -4.34 -4.75 49.82
C ASP A 342 -5.61 -3.94 50.06
N GLU A 343 -6.27 -3.48 48.99
CA GLU A 343 -7.59 -2.85 49.07
C GLU A 343 -8.63 -3.81 49.65
N TRP A 344 -8.65 -5.08 49.23
CA TRP A 344 -9.53 -6.10 49.78
C TRP A 344 -9.31 -6.30 51.29
N ARG A 345 -8.05 -6.34 51.75
CA ARG A 345 -7.71 -6.42 53.18
C ARG A 345 -8.17 -5.19 53.96
N ALA A 346 -8.12 -4.01 53.36
CA ALA A 346 -8.62 -2.78 53.98
C ALA A 346 -10.16 -2.79 54.08
N LEU A 347 -10.86 -3.15 53.00
CA LEU A 347 -12.32 -3.28 52.97
C LEU A 347 -12.82 -4.33 53.97
N LYS A 348 -12.10 -5.46 54.11
CA LYS A 348 -12.43 -6.47 55.11
C LYS A 348 -12.29 -5.98 56.54
N ARG A 349 -11.26 -5.17 56.82
CA ARG A 349 -11.11 -4.51 58.13
C ARG A 349 -12.23 -3.52 58.38
N GLU A 350 -12.53 -2.64 57.42
CA GLU A 350 -13.64 -1.68 57.49
C GLU A 350 -14.98 -2.38 57.79
N HIS A 351 -15.25 -3.47 57.08
CA HIS A 351 -16.44 -4.30 57.31
C HIS A 351 -16.50 -4.85 58.74
N THR A 352 -15.40 -5.42 59.25
CA THR A 352 -15.31 -5.93 60.62
C THR A 352 -15.49 -4.82 61.65
N ASP A 353 -14.90 -3.63 61.42
CA ASP A 353 -15.01 -2.48 62.32
C ASP A 353 -16.46 -1.96 62.38
N ILE A 354 -17.21 -1.96 61.26
CA ILE A 354 -18.63 -1.58 61.25
C ILE A 354 -19.47 -2.58 62.07
N LEU A 355 -19.19 -3.88 61.94
CA LEU A 355 -19.89 -4.92 62.70
C LEU A 355 -19.62 -4.83 64.21
N ALA A 356 -18.41 -4.41 64.60
CA ALA A 356 -18.01 -4.28 66.00
C ALA A 356 -18.57 -3.03 66.69
N LYS A 357 -19.15 -2.07 65.95
CA LYS A 357 -19.75 -0.86 66.53
C LYS A 357 -21.10 -1.19 67.17
N GLU A 358 -21.21 -0.88 68.46
CA GLU A 358 -22.45 -1.00 69.23
C GLU A 358 -23.13 0.36 69.39
N PHE A 359 -24.45 0.34 69.58
CA PHE A 359 -25.20 1.56 69.89
C PHE A 359 -24.95 1.96 71.34
N ILE A 360 -24.48 3.20 71.54
CA ILE A 360 -24.28 3.78 72.88
C ILE A 360 -25.46 4.70 73.17
N GLU A 361 -26.20 4.40 74.23
CA GLU A 361 -27.34 5.22 74.65
C GLU A 361 -26.89 6.60 75.16
N PRO A 362 -27.62 7.67 74.81
CA PRO A 362 -27.35 9.00 75.36
C PRO A 362 -27.55 9.01 76.89
N VAL A 363 -26.61 9.61 77.61
CA VAL A 363 -26.72 9.81 79.07
C VAL A 363 -27.84 10.81 79.41
N GLU A 364 -28.39 10.76 80.62
CA GLU A 364 -29.52 11.59 81.05
C GLU A 364 -29.35 13.10 80.78
N GLY A 365 -28.12 13.61 80.90
CA GLY A 365 -27.78 15.01 80.60
C GLY A 365 -28.01 15.44 79.15
N ASN A 366 -28.07 14.49 78.20
CA ASN A 366 -28.31 14.76 76.78
C ASN A 366 -29.78 15.05 76.46
N PHE A 367 -30.68 14.84 77.42
CA PHE A 367 -32.12 15.10 77.27
C PHE A 367 -32.57 16.41 77.95
N ILE A 368 -31.61 17.23 78.40
CA ILE A 368 -31.87 18.55 79.00
C ILE A 368 -31.73 19.62 77.91
N CYS A 369 -32.77 20.42 77.71
CA CYS A 369 -32.72 21.50 76.73
C CYS A 369 -31.68 22.56 77.13
N PRO A 370 -30.68 22.86 76.29
CA PRO A 370 -29.64 23.84 76.62
C PRO A 370 -30.16 25.29 76.65
N THR A 371 -31.37 25.54 76.15
CA THR A 371 -31.96 26.88 76.04
C THR A 371 -32.91 27.19 77.20
N CYS A 372 -33.71 26.22 77.65
CA CYS A 372 -34.68 26.41 78.73
C CYS A 372 -34.40 25.58 80.00
N GLY A 373 -33.37 24.72 80.00
CA GLY A 373 -32.99 23.89 81.15
C GLY A 373 -33.99 22.78 81.50
N GLN A 374 -35.07 22.62 80.73
CA GLN A 374 -36.11 21.63 80.99
C GLN A 374 -35.72 20.27 80.39
N GLY A 375 -35.86 19.21 81.19
CA GLY A 375 -35.69 17.82 80.72
C GLY A 375 -36.86 17.38 79.86
N LEU A 376 -36.59 16.56 78.83
CA LEU A 376 -37.65 15.89 78.07
C LEU A 376 -38.54 15.04 79.00
N LEU A 377 -39.82 14.91 78.66
CA LEU A 377 -40.74 13.97 79.30
C LEU A 377 -40.29 12.51 79.02
N GLU A 378 -40.50 11.59 79.95
CA GLU A 378 -40.02 10.19 79.82
C GLU A 378 -40.50 9.51 78.54
N ASP A 379 -41.78 9.63 78.19
CA ASP A 379 -42.34 9.09 76.95
C ASP A 379 -41.62 9.64 75.69
N ALA A 380 -41.21 10.91 75.73
CA ALA A 380 -40.49 11.56 74.64
C ALA A 380 -39.00 11.16 74.60
N LYS A 381 -38.39 10.84 75.75
CA LYS A 381 -37.02 10.28 75.82
C LYS A 381 -36.98 8.89 75.22
N GLU A 382 -37.93 8.02 75.58
CA GLU A 382 -38.01 6.65 75.05
C GLU A 382 -38.22 6.65 73.53
N GLN A 383 -39.14 7.48 73.02
CA GLN A 383 -39.31 7.67 71.57
C GLN A 383 -38.01 8.12 70.90
N LYS A 384 -37.28 9.07 71.53
CA LYS A 384 -36.04 9.57 70.94
C LYS A 384 -34.90 8.55 70.94
N ILE A 385 -34.78 7.75 72.00
CA ILE A 385 -33.83 6.63 72.07
C ILE A 385 -34.16 5.58 71.01
N SER A 386 -35.45 5.26 70.82
CA SER A 386 -35.91 4.35 69.76
C SER A 386 -35.53 4.87 68.37
N GLU A 387 -35.83 6.14 68.07
CA GLU A 387 -35.43 6.75 66.80
C GLU A 387 -33.91 6.72 66.58
N LEU A 388 -33.11 6.99 67.60
CA LEU A 388 -31.64 6.95 67.50
C LEU A 388 -31.11 5.54 67.27
N ARG A 389 -31.71 4.52 67.90
CA ARG A 389 -31.39 3.10 67.66
C ARG A 389 -31.73 2.69 66.23
N ASP A 390 -32.91 3.06 65.74
CA ASP A 390 -33.35 2.75 64.39
C ASP A 390 -32.47 3.44 63.34
N ASN A 391 -32.13 4.72 63.55
CA ASN A 391 -31.20 5.45 62.68
C ASN A 391 -29.80 4.86 62.69
N PHE A 392 -29.28 4.45 63.86
CA PHE A 392 -27.98 3.77 63.96
C PHE A 392 -27.99 2.44 63.20
N LYS A 393 -29.04 1.63 63.36
CA LYS A 393 -29.18 0.37 62.63
C LYS A 393 -29.26 0.61 61.12
N ALA A 394 -30.05 1.59 60.68
CA ALA A 394 -30.17 1.94 59.27
C ALA A 394 -28.85 2.45 58.66
N ASP A 395 -28.10 3.32 59.34
CA ASP A 395 -26.78 3.78 58.89
C ASP A 395 -25.77 2.63 58.83
N ARG A 396 -25.75 1.78 59.86
CA ARG A 396 -24.87 0.60 59.91
C ARG A 396 -25.17 -0.37 58.76
N ASP A 397 -26.44 -0.72 58.56
CA ASP A 397 -26.85 -1.66 57.52
C ASP A 397 -26.57 -1.08 56.12
N LYS A 398 -26.78 0.23 55.92
CA LYS A 398 -26.40 0.94 54.68
C LYS A 398 -24.89 0.89 54.42
N ARG A 399 -24.06 1.21 55.43
CA ARG A 399 -22.60 1.17 55.30
C ARG A 399 -22.07 -0.23 55.05
N LEU A 400 -22.66 -1.24 55.70
CA LEU A 400 -22.33 -2.65 55.43
C LEU A 400 -22.62 -3.01 53.97
N ALA A 401 -23.80 -2.65 53.46
CA ALA A 401 -24.16 -2.91 52.07
C ALA A 401 -23.18 -2.22 51.08
N GLU A 402 -22.79 -0.98 51.35
CA GLU A 402 -21.81 -0.25 50.53
C GLU A 402 -20.43 -0.93 50.52
N VAL A 403 -19.93 -1.36 51.69
CA VAL A 403 -18.64 -2.05 51.80
C VAL A 403 -18.70 -3.44 51.19
N GLU A 404 -19.78 -4.20 51.38
CA GLU A 404 -19.98 -5.50 50.76
C GLU A 404 -19.97 -5.42 49.23
N GLU A 405 -20.61 -4.40 48.66
CA GLU A 405 -20.61 -4.16 47.23
C GLU A 405 -19.21 -3.81 46.71
N ARG A 406 -18.47 -2.95 47.42
CA ARG A 406 -17.05 -2.66 47.09
C ARG A 406 -16.18 -3.91 47.16
N ILE A 407 -16.40 -4.80 48.14
CA ILE A 407 -15.70 -6.09 48.25
C ILE A 407 -16.02 -6.96 47.03
N LYS A 408 -17.30 -7.09 46.65
CA LYS A 408 -17.70 -7.88 45.47
C LYS A 408 -17.01 -7.36 44.21
N GLN A 409 -17.05 -6.05 43.96
CA GLN A 409 -16.41 -5.44 42.80
C GLN A 409 -14.89 -5.65 42.79
N ASN A 410 -14.22 -5.49 43.94
CA ASN A 410 -12.79 -5.74 44.06
C ASN A 410 -12.45 -7.22 43.79
N VAL A 411 -13.23 -8.17 44.34
CA VAL A 411 -13.03 -9.60 44.09
C VAL A 411 -13.19 -9.92 42.61
N THR A 412 -14.24 -9.43 41.94
CA THR A 412 -14.48 -9.63 40.51
C THR A 412 -13.33 -9.07 39.66
N LYS A 413 -12.88 -7.85 39.93
CA LYS A 413 -11.71 -7.26 39.25
C LYS A 413 -10.46 -8.10 39.50
N GLY A 414 -10.27 -8.53 40.73
CA GLY A 414 -9.13 -9.32 41.15
C GLY A 414 -9.06 -10.70 40.49
N THR A 415 -10.18 -11.41 40.37
CA THR A 415 -10.24 -12.70 39.66
C THR A 415 -9.98 -12.53 38.17
N SER A 416 -10.56 -11.50 37.55
CA SER A 416 -10.30 -11.18 36.14
C SER A 416 -8.82 -10.89 35.86
N VAL A 417 -8.16 -10.08 36.70
CA VAL A 417 -6.72 -9.80 36.58
C VAL A 417 -5.89 -11.08 36.76
N LYS A 418 -6.27 -11.96 37.70
CA LYS A 418 -5.59 -13.25 37.90
C LYS A 418 -5.68 -14.12 36.63
N GLU A 419 -6.85 -14.25 36.05
CA GLU A 419 -7.04 -15.01 34.80
C GLU A 419 -6.25 -14.41 33.62
N ALA A 420 -6.16 -13.07 33.55
CA ALA A 420 -5.36 -12.40 32.54
C ALA A 420 -3.87 -12.73 32.67
N ILE A 421 -3.34 -12.77 33.91
CA ILE A 421 -1.96 -13.19 34.20
C ILE A 421 -1.72 -14.63 33.75
N GLU A 422 -2.60 -15.56 34.13
CA GLU A 422 -2.46 -16.99 33.78
C GLU A 422 -2.48 -17.19 32.25
N LYS A 423 -3.37 -16.50 31.54
CA LYS A 423 -3.43 -16.53 30.06
C LYS A 423 -2.17 -15.95 29.43
N ALA A 424 -1.67 -14.82 29.93
CA ALA A 424 -0.44 -14.20 29.43
C ALA A 424 0.79 -15.10 29.68
N GLN A 425 0.87 -15.75 30.85
CA GLN A 425 1.94 -16.70 31.17
C GLN A 425 1.93 -17.94 30.25
N ALA A 426 0.75 -18.47 29.95
CA ALA A 426 0.61 -19.60 29.02
C ALA A 426 1.12 -19.23 27.61
N LYS A 427 0.70 -18.07 27.08
CA LYS A 427 1.16 -17.57 25.78
C LYS A 427 2.65 -17.26 25.75
N LEU A 428 3.18 -16.67 26.82
CA LEU A 428 4.62 -16.41 26.96
C LEU A 428 5.43 -17.71 26.86
N SER A 429 4.98 -18.77 27.55
CA SER A 429 5.64 -20.08 27.50
C SER A 429 5.60 -20.71 26.11
N GLU A 430 4.48 -20.59 25.40
CA GLU A 430 4.32 -21.06 24.02
C GLU A 430 5.26 -20.32 23.05
N GLN A 431 5.25 -18.98 23.08
CA GLN A 431 6.11 -18.17 22.22
C GLN A 431 7.60 -18.36 22.51
N GLN A 432 7.96 -18.56 23.78
CA GLN A 432 9.36 -18.83 24.14
C GLN A 432 9.84 -20.17 23.55
N LYS A 433 8.98 -21.20 23.49
CA LYS A 433 9.29 -22.46 22.82
C LYS A 433 9.43 -22.26 21.31
N GLU A 434 8.53 -21.51 20.69
CA GLU A 434 8.63 -21.21 19.26
C GLU A 434 9.91 -20.45 18.93
N LEU A 435 10.27 -19.44 19.73
CA LEU A 435 11.51 -18.67 19.57
C LEU A 435 12.74 -19.59 19.58
N THR A 436 12.82 -20.51 20.55
CA THR A 436 13.95 -21.46 20.60
C THR A 436 14.01 -22.39 19.39
N ALA A 437 12.86 -22.80 18.85
CA ALA A 437 12.80 -23.62 17.65
C ALA A 437 13.26 -22.84 16.41
N ARG A 438 12.81 -21.60 16.25
CA ARG A 438 13.21 -20.71 15.14
C ARG A 438 14.69 -20.35 15.20
N GLN A 439 15.23 -20.07 16.38
CA GLN A 439 16.67 -19.82 16.57
C GLN A 439 17.52 -21.04 16.23
N LYS A 440 17.03 -22.26 16.50
CA LYS A 440 17.70 -23.50 16.06
C LYS A 440 17.70 -23.62 14.53
N GLN A 441 16.56 -23.38 13.88
CA GLN A 441 16.45 -23.39 12.41
C GLN A 441 17.37 -22.36 11.76
N LEU A 442 17.45 -21.16 12.32
CA LEU A 442 18.34 -20.10 11.83
C LEU A 442 19.80 -20.57 11.81
N LYS A 443 20.28 -21.18 12.90
CA LYS A 443 21.66 -21.73 12.97
C LYS A 443 21.91 -22.82 11.94
N GLU A 444 20.93 -23.67 11.66
CA GLU A 444 21.04 -24.70 10.63
C GLU A 444 21.17 -24.08 9.21
N VAL A 445 20.37 -23.05 8.91
CA VAL A 445 20.44 -22.31 7.63
C VAL A 445 21.76 -21.56 7.50
N GLU A 446 22.23 -20.88 8.55
CA GLU A 446 23.53 -20.19 8.56
C GLU A 446 24.71 -21.16 8.30
N THR A 447 24.65 -22.36 8.88
CA THR A 447 25.65 -23.40 8.65
C THR A 447 25.68 -23.83 7.18
N LYS A 448 24.50 -24.05 6.57
CA LYS A 448 24.39 -24.41 5.14
C LYS A 448 24.90 -23.29 4.23
N LEU A 449 24.54 -22.04 4.53
CA LEU A 449 25.03 -20.86 3.79
C LEU A 449 26.55 -20.76 3.82
N SER A 450 27.17 -20.97 5.00
CA SER A 450 28.62 -20.97 5.14
C SER A 450 29.29 -22.07 4.30
N GLN A 451 28.68 -23.25 4.21
CA GLN A 451 29.20 -24.34 3.37
C GLN A 451 29.15 -23.98 1.89
N ILE A 452 28.03 -23.41 1.42
CA ILE A 452 27.88 -22.97 0.02
C ILE A 452 28.87 -21.83 -0.31
N ASP A 453 29.13 -20.91 0.62
CA ASP A 453 30.12 -19.85 0.43
C ASP A 453 31.54 -20.40 0.27
N ILE A 454 31.89 -21.44 1.04
CA ILE A 454 33.17 -22.15 0.87
C ILE A 454 33.23 -22.78 -0.53
N GLU A 455 32.18 -23.42 -1.00
CA GLU A 455 32.16 -24.02 -2.34
C GLU A 455 32.24 -22.98 -3.47
N LEU A 456 31.52 -21.86 -3.35
CA LEU A 456 31.56 -20.76 -4.32
C LEU A 456 32.90 -20.01 -4.33
N SER A 457 33.67 -20.05 -3.24
CA SER A 457 35.01 -19.45 -3.17
C SER A 457 36.07 -20.25 -3.93
N ARG A 458 35.80 -21.52 -4.28
CA ARG A 458 36.73 -22.36 -5.04
C ARG A 458 36.88 -21.85 -6.49
N PRO A 459 38.10 -21.86 -7.06
CA PRO A 459 38.32 -21.44 -8.45
C PRO A 459 37.51 -22.31 -9.43
N THR A 460 36.89 -21.68 -10.43
CA THR A 460 36.23 -22.42 -11.52
C THR A 460 37.28 -23.14 -12.38
N PRO A 461 37.16 -24.47 -12.57
CA PRO A 461 37.99 -25.19 -13.53
C PRO A 461 37.76 -24.60 -14.93
N LYS A 462 38.83 -24.25 -15.66
CA LYS A 462 38.70 -23.91 -17.08
C LYS A 462 38.29 -25.18 -17.84
N PRO A 463 37.24 -25.14 -18.68
CA PRO A 463 36.86 -26.31 -19.46
C PRO A 463 37.98 -26.69 -20.43
N ASP A 464 38.34 -27.98 -20.45
CA ASP A 464 39.28 -28.51 -21.43
C ASP A 464 38.53 -28.89 -22.71
N TYR A 465 38.48 -27.97 -23.67
CA TYR A 465 37.81 -28.18 -24.95
C TYR A 465 38.36 -29.40 -25.74
N ASN A 466 39.64 -29.75 -25.55
CA ASN A 466 40.28 -30.86 -26.28
C ASN A 466 39.89 -32.24 -25.73
N SER A 467 39.34 -32.31 -24.52
CA SER A 467 38.77 -33.53 -23.94
C SER A 467 37.42 -33.91 -24.58
N ASN A 468 36.74 -32.97 -25.24
CA ASN A 468 35.47 -33.20 -25.92
C ASN A 468 35.69 -33.76 -27.35
N LYS A 469 35.18 -34.96 -27.61
CA LYS A 469 35.32 -35.67 -28.90
C LYS A 469 34.71 -34.92 -30.09
N GLU A 470 33.61 -34.20 -29.87
CA GLU A 470 32.92 -33.41 -30.92
C GLU A 470 33.76 -32.19 -31.31
N TYR A 471 34.27 -31.45 -30.31
CA TYR A 471 35.13 -30.28 -30.53
C TYR A 471 36.42 -30.65 -31.27
N ALA A 472 37.12 -31.70 -30.83
CA ALA A 472 38.35 -32.16 -31.47
C ALA A 472 38.15 -32.61 -32.94
N SER A 473 37.00 -33.24 -33.23
CA SER A 473 36.63 -33.67 -34.59
C SER A 473 36.35 -32.48 -35.52
N LEU A 474 35.57 -31.50 -35.06
CA LEU A 474 35.24 -30.30 -35.83
C LEU A 474 36.49 -29.46 -36.13
N GLN A 475 37.39 -29.30 -35.16
CA GLN A 475 38.64 -28.57 -35.33
C GLN A 475 39.55 -29.23 -36.38
N LYS A 476 39.62 -30.57 -36.39
CA LYS A 476 40.40 -31.33 -37.38
C LYS A 476 39.81 -31.21 -38.80
N GLN A 477 38.48 -31.27 -38.93
CA GLN A 477 37.81 -31.09 -40.23
C GLN A 477 38.03 -29.69 -40.83
N ILE A 478 37.98 -28.65 -39.99
CA ILE A 478 38.28 -27.28 -40.41
C ILE A 478 39.72 -27.19 -40.90
N GLN A 479 40.70 -27.72 -40.16
CA GLN A 479 42.12 -27.68 -40.58
C GLN A 479 42.37 -28.37 -41.93
N ILE A 480 41.72 -29.50 -42.20
CA ILE A 480 41.86 -30.23 -43.48
C ILE A 480 41.34 -29.39 -44.64
N LEU A 481 40.13 -28.83 -44.52
CA LEU A 481 39.52 -28.02 -45.58
C LEU A 481 40.23 -26.66 -45.76
N GLN A 482 40.77 -26.07 -44.70
CA GLN A 482 41.58 -24.85 -44.76
C GLN A 482 42.87 -25.10 -45.58
N ALA A 483 43.56 -26.22 -45.33
CA ALA A 483 44.77 -26.60 -46.06
C ALA A 483 44.50 -26.95 -47.54
N GLU A 484 43.28 -27.36 -47.88
CA GLU A 484 42.85 -27.60 -49.26
C GLU A 484 42.60 -26.28 -50.02
N LEU A 485 42.13 -25.25 -49.32
CA LEU A 485 41.90 -23.90 -49.84
C LEU A 485 43.20 -23.13 -50.14
N ASP A 486 44.27 -23.39 -49.38
CA ASP A 486 45.56 -22.69 -49.47
C ASP A 486 46.51 -23.26 -50.56
N ARG A 487 46.06 -24.21 -51.39
CA ARG A 487 46.88 -24.78 -52.49
C ARG A 487 46.96 -23.81 -53.68
N PRO A 488 48.16 -23.45 -54.17
CA PRO A 488 48.31 -22.56 -55.33
C PRO A 488 47.84 -23.23 -56.64
N ARG A 489 47.10 -22.50 -57.48
CA ARG A 489 46.63 -22.92 -58.83
C ARG A 489 46.76 -21.75 -59.83
N GLU A 490 47.07 -22.04 -61.10
CA GLU A 490 47.24 -21.04 -62.17
C GLU A 490 45.89 -20.47 -62.65
N ASP A 491 45.78 -19.14 -62.70
CA ASP A 491 44.60 -18.39 -63.11
C ASP A 491 44.82 -17.73 -64.49
N LYS A 492 44.10 -18.18 -65.53
CA LYS A 492 44.10 -17.58 -66.89
C LYS A 492 42.86 -16.71 -67.17
N THR A 493 42.09 -16.38 -66.13
CA THR A 493 40.78 -15.71 -66.26
C THR A 493 40.91 -14.26 -66.76
N THR A 494 42.05 -13.62 -66.51
CA THR A 494 42.32 -12.22 -66.89
C THR A 494 42.44 -12.00 -68.41
N GLU A 495 43.00 -12.97 -69.15
CA GLU A 495 43.12 -12.91 -70.61
C GLU A 495 41.78 -13.10 -71.31
N LEU A 496 40.93 -13.99 -70.78
CA LEU A 496 39.60 -14.29 -71.32
C LEU A 496 38.57 -13.18 -71.01
N MET A 497 38.68 -12.49 -69.87
CA MET A 497 37.84 -11.33 -69.55
C MET A 497 38.11 -10.11 -70.45
N THR A 498 39.34 -9.98 -70.97
CA THR A 498 39.72 -8.86 -71.84
C THR A 498 39.04 -8.98 -73.21
N CYS A 499 38.98 -10.20 -73.80
CA CYS A 499 38.22 -10.47 -75.03
C CYS A 499 36.70 -10.28 -74.87
N LYS A 500 36.13 -10.57 -73.69
CA LYS A 500 34.69 -10.39 -73.44
C LYS A 500 34.28 -8.91 -73.40
N ARG A 501 35.18 -8.05 -72.92
CA ARG A 501 34.94 -6.60 -72.78
C ARG A 501 35.00 -5.82 -74.10
N GLU A 502 35.46 -6.44 -75.18
CA GLU A 502 35.48 -5.86 -76.52
C GLU A 502 34.19 -6.16 -77.32
N ILE A 503 33.36 -7.07 -76.81
CA ILE A 503 32.10 -7.52 -77.45
C ILE A 503 30.86 -6.99 -76.72
N GLN A 504 31.02 -6.60 -75.44
CA GLN A 504 30.05 -5.81 -74.66
C GLN A 504 30.23 -4.32 -74.93
#